data_AF-A0A2D5Z8E9-F1
#
_entry.id   AF-A0A2D5Z8E9-F1
#
_cell.length_a   1.000
_cell.length_b   1.000
_cell.length_c   1.000
_cell.angle_alpha   90.00
_cell.angle_beta   90.00
_cell.angle_gamma   90.00
#
_symmetry.space_group_name_H-M   'P 1'
#
loop_
_entity.id
_entity.type
_entity.pdbx_description
1 polymer ?
#
loop_
_entity_poly.entity_id
_entity_poly.type
_entity_poly.pdbx_seq_one_letter_code
_entity_poly.pdbx_strand_id
1 'polypeptide(L)'
;MSDLQQNPAEPGRRTVLLRHVTKGGHHFDWMLEPPGPDAAPERLWTARVRLPSWCWRRAVTLDLQAIGAHRRAYLDYEGPVSGDRGDVRRVDEGRFDPAVWSDDLLVLKVQMGHYRGGLRVQRVAGDHWQAVVEG
;
A
#
# COMPACT_ATOMS: atom_id res chain seq x y z
N MET A 1 -15.11 -15.20 35.37
CA MET A 1 -14.44 -13.89 35.45
C MET A 1 -12.99 -14.08 35.05
N SER A 2 -12.70 -13.83 33.78
CA SER A 2 -11.39 -13.40 33.29
C SER A 2 -11.69 -12.72 31.97
N ASP A 3 -11.89 -11.40 32.05
CA ASP A 3 -12.07 -10.53 30.91
C ASP A 3 -10.88 -10.67 29.98
N LEU A 4 -11.13 -11.11 28.75
CA LEU A 4 -10.21 -10.89 27.65
C LEU A 4 -10.17 -9.39 27.43
N GLN A 5 -9.19 -8.75 28.07
CA GLN A 5 -8.88 -7.35 27.86
C GLN A 5 -8.63 -7.15 26.36
N GLN A 6 -9.61 -6.61 25.67
CA GLN A 6 -9.45 -6.12 24.31
C GLN A 6 -8.38 -5.04 24.39
N ASN A 7 -7.16 -5.36 23.96
CA ASN A 7 -6.14 -4.35 23.76
C ASN A 7 -6.75 -3.25 22.87
N PRO A 8 -6.58 -1.96 23.20
CA PRO A 8 -6.98 -0.91 22.29
C PRO A 8 -6.28 -1.17 20.96
N ALA A 9 -7.06 -1.33 19.88
CA ALA A 9 -6.50 -1.56 18.55
C ALA A 9 -5.46 -0.46 18.30
N GLU A 10 -4.21 -0.84 18.05
CA GLU A 10 -3.21 0.13 17.64
C GLU A 10 -3.77 0.96 16.48
N PRO A 11 -3.58 2.29 16.47
CA PRO A 11 -4.08 3.10 15.38
C PRO A 11 -3.56 2.52 14.06
N GLY A 12 -4.47 2.20 13.14
CA GLY A 12 -4.16 1.49 11.89
C GLY A 12 -2.95 2.08 11.16
N ARG A 13 -2.16 1.23 10.49
CA ARG A 13 -0.87 1.59 9.89
C ARG A 13 -1.02 2.51 8.70
N ARG A 14 -0.04 3.36 8.42
CA ARG A 14 -0.16 4.35 7.34
C ARG A 14 -0.05 3.71 5.96
N THR A 15 -0.82 4.23 5.02
CA THR A 15 -0.71 3.91 3.61
C THR A 15 -0.87 5.16 2.76
N VAL A 16 -0.19 5.17 1.61
CA VAL A 16 -0.29 6.24 0.62
C VAL A 16 -0.35 5.65 -0.79
N LEU A 17 -1.09 6.32 -1.67
CA LEU A 17 -1.03 6.11 -3.12
C LEU A 17 -0.43 7.37 -3.76
N LEU A 18 0.75 7.23 -4.35
CA LEU A 18 1.40 8.30 -5.09
C LEU A 18 1.19 8.10 -6.59
N ARG A 19 0.72 9.13 -7.30
CA ARG A 19 0.80 9.18 -8.76
C ARG A 19 2.20 9.60 -9.16
N HIS A 20 2.89 8.74 -9.90
CA HIS A 20 4.25 8.95 -10.37
C HIS A 20 4.24 9.22 -11.87
N VAL A 21 4.59 10.44 -12.26
CA VAL A 21 4.69 10.86 -13.66
C VAL A 21 6.15 10.83 -14.07
N THR A 22 6.47 10.11 -15.13
CA THR A 22 7.82 9.98 -15.70
C THR A 22 7.80 10.37 -17.18
N LYS A 23 8.98 10.42 -17.81
CA LYS A 23 9.08 10.63 -19.28
C LYS A 23 8.35 9.56 -20.10
N GLY A 24 8.17 8.36 -19.54
CA GLY A 24 7.53 7.22 -20.20
C GLY A 24 6.03 7.08 -19.94
N GLY A 25 5.41 8.01 -19.22
CA GLY A 25 3.99 7.96 -18.86
C GLY A 25 3.76 8.13 -17.37
N HIS A 26 2.75 7.48 -16.82
CA HIS A 26 2.49 7.52 -15.38
C HIS A 26 1.99 6.18 -14.85
N HIS A 27 2.21 5.97 -13.56
CA HIS A 27 1.69 4.86 -12.78
C HIS A 27 1.36 5.35 -11.37
N PHE A 28 0.92 4.43 -10.51
CA PHE A 28 0.74 4.70 -9.10
C PHE A 28 1.64 3.79 -8.27
N ASP A 29 2.30 4.36 -7.27
CA ASP A 29 3.06 3.63 -6.27
C ASP A 29 2.19 3.54 -5.01
N TRP A 30 1.76 2.32 -4.66
CA TRP A 30 1.04 2.03 -3.43
C TRP A 30 2.03 1.59 -2.36
N MET A 31 2.03 2.30 -1.23
CA MET A 31 2.97 2.06 -0.14
C MET A 31 2.25 1.74 1.16
N LEU A 32 2.79 0.77 1.88
CA LEU A 32 2.27 0.26 3.15
C LEU A 32 3.38 0.26 4.19
N GLU A 33 3.08 0.82 5.36
CA GLU A 33 3.92 0.71 6.55
C GLU A 33 3.87 -0.72 7.12
N PRO A 34 4.97 -1.49 7.15
CA PRO A 34 4.93 -2.87 7.62
C PRO A 34 4.56 -3.01 9.11
N PRO A 35 3.93 -4.12 9.53
CA PRO A 35 3.67 -4.42 10.93
C PRO A 35 4.85 -5.02 11.67
N GLY A 36 4.82 -4.86 13.00
CA GLY A 36 5.81 -5.37 13.93
C GLY A 36 6.83 -4.33 14.42
N PRO A 37 7.39 -4.51 15.63
CA PRO A 37 8.39 -3.61 16.20
C PRO A 37 9.76 -3.72 15.51
N ASP A 38 10.05 -4.86 14.87
CA ASP A 38 11.31 -5.15 14.18
C ASP A 38 11.27 -4.82 12.68
N ALA A 39 10.12 -4.38 12.16
CA ALA A 39 10.06 -3.84 10.82
C ALA A 39 11.04 -2.66 10.76
N ALA A 40 12.03 -2.72 9.86
CA ALA A 40 12.96 -1.61 9.64
C ALA A 40 12.10 -0.35 9.47
N PRO A 41 12.02 0.54 10.48
CA PRO A 41 10.92 1.50 10.59
C PRO A 41 10.90 2.49 9.43
N GLU A 42 12.01 2.53 8.71
CA GLU A 42 12.26 3.36 7.55
C GLU A 42 11.86 2.72 6.22
N ARG A 43 11.44 1.46 6.12
CA ARG A 43 11.18 0.79 4.84
C ARG A 43 9.70 0.44 4.66
N LEU A 44 9.12 0.89 3.55
CA LEU A 44 7.75 0.63 3.14
C LEU A 44 7.70 -0.59 2.22
N TRP A 45 6.69 -1.44 2.38
CA TRP A 45 6.30 -2.33 1.29
C TRP A 45 5.74 -1.45 0.17
N THR A 46 6.23 -1.63 -1.06
CA THR A 46 5.83 -0.80 -2.20
C THR A 46 5.52 -1.64 -3.41
N ALA A 47 4.38 -1.37 -4.05
CA ALA A 47 4.06 -1.95 -5.34
C ALA A 47 3.49 -0.92 -6.30
N ARG A 48 3.83 -1.05 -7.58
CA ARG A 48 3.20 -0.31 -8.67
C ARG A 48 1.83 -0.90 -8.96
N VAL A 49 0.86 -0.02 -9.18
CA VAL A 49 -0.48 -0.35 -9.65
C VAL A 49 -0.86 0.61 -10.78
N ARG A 50 -1.59 0.12 -11.79
CA ARG A 50 -1.99 0.97 -12.94
C ARG A 50 -3.21 1.82 -12.64
N LEU A 51 -4.08 1.36 -11.75
CA LEU A 51 -5.36 2.00 -11.46
C LEU A 51 -5.28 2.83 -10.19
N PRO A 52 -5.89 4.03 -10.17
CA PRO A 52 -6.05 4.80 -8.94
C PRO A 52 -7.05 4.12 -7.99
N SER A 53 -6.97 4.46 -6.70
CA SER A 53 -7.75 3.82 -5.63
C SER A 53 -9.28 3.92 -5.82
N TRP A 54 -9.80 5.02 -6.38
CA TRP A 54 -11.23 5.16 -6.69
C TRP A 54 -11.73 4.19 -7.77
N CYS A 55 -10.83 3.52 -8.51
CA CYS A 55 -11.19 2.50 -9.49
C CYS A 55 -11.11 1.07 -8.94
N TRP A 56 -10.45 0.84 -7.80
CA TRP A 56 -10.13 -0.51 -7.32
C TRP A 56 -11.37 -1.37 -7.12
N ARG A 57 -12.40 -0.84 -6.44
CA ARG A 57 -13.65 -1.55 -6.20
C ARG A 57 -14.35 -2.03 -7.48
N ARG A 58 -14.19 -1.31 -8.59
CA ARG A 58 -14.77 -1.68 -9.89
C ARG A 58 -13.92 -2.69 -10.67
N ALA A 59 -12.61 -2.69 -10.44
CA ALA A 59 -11.68 -3.57 -11.14
C ALA A 59 -11.81 -5.03 -10.68
N VAL A 60 -12.26 -5.26 -9.44
CA VAL A 60 -12.36 -6.57 -8.76
C VAL A 60 -11.00 -7.21 -8.50
N THR A 61 -10.10 -7.18 -9.48
CA THR A 61 -8.71 -7.60 -9.37
C THR A 61 -7.76 -6.49 -9.83
N LEU A 62 -6.56 -6.44 -9.25
CA LEU A 62 -5.51 -5.48 -9.56
C LEU A 62 -4.19 -6.22 -9.77
N ASP A 63 -3.54 -5.97 -10.91
CA ASP A 63 -2.15 -6.36 -11.09
C ASP A 63 -1.22 -5.38 -10.40
N LEU A 64 -0.30 -5.94 -9.62
CA LEU A 64 0.68 -5.22 -8.82
C LEU A 64 2.08 -5.70 -9.16
N GLN A 65 3.03 -4.76 -9.22
CA GLN A 65 4.45 -5.09 -9.31
C GLN A 65 5.16 -4.60 -8.04
N ALA A 66 5.56 -5.50 -7.15
CA ALA A 66 6.37 -5.16 -6.00
C ALA A 66 7.70 -4.56 -6.46
N ILE A 67 8.11 -3.45 -5.86
CA ILE A 67 9.37 -2.78 -6.19
C ILE A 67 10.20 -2.59 -4.92
N GLY A 68 11.43 -2.11 -5.10
CA GLY A 68 12.33 -1.82 -3.99
C GLY A 68 11.64 -0.98 -2.91
N ALA A 69 11.85 -1.37 -1.65
CA ALA A 69 11.22 -0.71 -0.51
C ALA A 69 11.56 0.78 -0.49
N HIS A 70 10.52 1.61 -0.42
CA HIS A 70 10.69 3.06 -0.30
C HIS A 70 10.99 3.46 1.13
N ARG A 71 11.59 4.64 1.30
CA ARG A 71 11.79 5.22 2.63
C ARG A 71 10.46 5.67 3.21
N ARG A 72 10.25 5.51 4.52
CA ARG A 72 9.05 5.97 5.24
C ARG A 72 8.69 7.44 4.94
N ALA A 73 9.69 8.29 4.73
CA ALA A 73 9.49 9.69 4.35
C ALA A 73 8.61 9.88 3.08
N TYR A 74 8.52 8.87 2.21
CA TYR A 74 7.64 8.91 1.04
C TYR A 74 6.14 8.87 1.37
N LEU A 75 5.75 8.53 2.59
CA LEU A 75 4.37 8.68 3.04
C LEU A 75 3.91 10.14 2.96
N ASP A 76 4.82 11.08 3.22
CA ASP A 76 4.57 12.53 3.29
C ASP A 76 5.23 13.33 2.15
N TYR A 77 6.07 12.68 1.35
CA TYR A 77 6.78 13.32 0.25
C TYR A 77 5.89 13.58 -0.97
N GLU A 78 6.08 14.74 -1.60
CA GLU A 78 5.62 15.07 -2.94
C GLU A 78 6.71 15.88 -3.66
N GLY A 79 6.76 15.78 -4.98
CA GLY A 79 7.71 16.53 -5.81
C GLY A 79 8.68 15.66 -6.61
N PRO A 80 9.81 16.25 -7.04
CA PRO A 80 10.74 15.62 -7.98
C PRO A 80 11.49 14.42 -7.41
N VAL A 81 11.40 13.28 -8.07
CA VAL A 81 12.19 12.08 -7.74
C VAL A 81 13.60 12.22 -8.31
N SER A 82 14.59 11.99 -7.44
CA SER A 82 16.02 12.14 -7.78
C SER A 82 16.45 11.42 -9.06
N GLY A 83 17.42 11.98 -9.77
CA GLY A 83 17.98 11.38 -10.98
C GLY A 83 17.08 11.49 -12.22
N ASP A 84 16.29 12.57 -12.31
CA ASP A 84 15.39 12.84 -13.45
C ASP A 84 14.39 11.69 -13.72
N ARG A 85 13.95 11.05 -12.62
CA ARG A 85 13.04 9.89 -12.68
C ARG A 85 11.57 10.28 -12.74
N GLY A 86 11.25 11.56 -12.59
CA GLY A 86 9.89 12.10 -12.68
C GLY A 86 9.46 12.83 -11.41
N ASP A 87 8.16 12.99 -11.24
CA ASP A 87 7.53 13.67 -10.11
C ASP A 87 6.47 12.77 -9.48
N VAL A 88 6.36 12.82 -8.15
CA VAL A 88 5.30 12.14 -7.40
C VAL A 88 4.34 13.15 -6.79
N ARG A 89 3.05 12.82 -6.83
CA ARG A 89 1.99 13.51 -6.09
C ARG A 89 1.12 12.52 -5.35
N ARG A 90 0.74 12.84 -4.13
CA ARG A 90 -0.20 12.06 -3.35
C ARG A 90 -1.58 12.20 -3.94
N VAL A 91 -2.21 11.07 -4.24
CA VAL A 91 -3.58 11.03 -4.78
C VAL A 91 -4.56 10.30 -3.88
N ASP A 92 -4.06 9.54 -2.91
CA ASP A 92 -4.86 8.99 -1.83
C ASP A 92 -3.96 8.68 -0.63
N GLU A 93 -4.54 8.70 0.57
CA GLU A 93 -3.83 8.32 1.80
C GLU A 93 -4.80 7.88 2.88
N GLY A 94 -4.27 7.17 3.86
CA GLY A 94 -5.02 6.85 5.06
C GLY A 94 -4.36 5.76 5.88
N ARG A 95 -5.19 4.83 6.36
CA ARG A 95 -4.78 3.76 7.25
C ARG A 95 -5.19 2.39 6.73
N PHE A 96 -4.53 1.36 7.22
CA PHE A 96 -4.92 -0.01 7.00
C PHE A 96 -4.67 -0.88 8.23
N ASP A 97 -5.45 -1.96 8.32
CA ASP A 97 -5.34 -2.97 9.35
C ASP A 97 -5.02 -4.32 8.69
N PRO A 98 -3.80 -4.88 8.90
CA PRO A 98 -3.45 -6.18 8.36
C PRO A 98 -4.03 -7.30 9.25
N ALA A 99 -4.79 -8.21 8.65
CA ALA A 99 -5.15 -9.50 9.24
C ALA A 99 -4.07 -10.57 8.95
N VAL A 100 -3.41 -10.48 7.78
CA VAL A 100 -2.26 -11.30 7.40
C VAL A 100 -1.19 -10.39 6.81
N TRP A 101 0.06 -10.61 7.22
CA TRP A 101 1.23 -9.98 6.64
C TRP A 101 2.38 -10.99 6.58
N SER A 102 2.64 -11.53 5.39
CA SER A 102 3.74 -12.45 5.12
C SER A 102 4.41 -12.12 3.80
N ASP A 103 5.48 -12.84 3.48
CA ASP A 103 6.24 -12.63 2.24
C ASP A 103 5.44 -12.92 0.97
N ASP A 104 4.34 -13.68 1.04
CA ASP A 104 3.56 -14.11 -0.14
C ASP A 104 2.08 -13.73 -0.07
N LEU A 105 1.61 -13.19 1.06
CA LEU A 105 0.21 -12.87 1.28
C LEU A 105 0.03 -11.69 2.23
N LEU A 106 -0.72 -10.70 1.79
CA LEU A 106 -1.28 -9.64 2.63
C LEU A 106 -2.80 -9.74 2.60
N VAL A 107 -3.44 -9.66 3.76
CA VAL A 107 -4.90 -9.52 3.87
C VAL A 107 -5.16 -8.27 4.69
N LEU A 108 -5.73 -7.26 4.05
CA LEU A 108 -5.75 -5.89 4.55
C LEU A 108 -7.18 -5.33 4.55
N LYS A 109 -7.57 -4.63 5.61
CA LYS A 109 -8.68 -3.68 5.56
C LYS A 109 -8.09 -2.29 5.32
N VAL A 110 -8.41 -1.67 4.19
CA VAL A 110 -7.85 -0.36 3.80
C VAL A 110 -8.90 0.72 3.95
N GLN A 111 -8.49 1.86 4.50
CA GLN A 111 -9.29 3.07 4.65
C GLN A 111 -8.48 4.29 4.23
N MET A 112 -8.65 4.69 2.96
CA MET A 112 -8.12 5.92 2.41
C MET A 112 -9.25 6.91 2.08
N GLY A 113 -8.91 8.08 1.54
CA GLY A 113 -9.88 9.09 1.11
C GLY A 113 -10.81 8.57 0.01
N HIS A 114 -10.27 7.84 -0.98
CA HIS A 114 -11.04 7.38 -2.13
C HIS A 114 -11.37 5.88 -2.15
N TYR A 115 -10.68 5.07 -1.34
CA TYR A 115 -10.95 3.63 -1.21
C TYR A 115 -11.18 3.20 0.23
N ARG A 116 -12.24 2.42 0.43
CA ARG A 116 -12.53 1.71 1.68
C ARG A 116 -12.98 0.30 1.33
N GLY A 117 -12.33 -0.72 1.87
CA GLY A 117 -12.64 -2.12 1.57
C GLY A 117 -11.54 -3.10 1.97
N GLY A 118 -11.86 -4.39 1.87
CA GLY A 118 -10.88 -5.47 2.05
C GLY A 118 -10.06 -5.71 0.78
N LEU A 119 -8.81 -6.12 0.96
CA LEU A 119 -7.91 -6.53 -0.11
C LEU A 119 -7.15 -7.78 0.30
N ARG A 120 -7.21 -8.82 -0.54
CA ARG A 120 -6.30 -9.96 -0.50
C ARG A 120 -5.24 -9.79 -1.56
N VAL A 121 -3.99 -9.60 -1.16
CA VAL A 121 -2.85 -9.34 -2.04
C VAL A 121 -1.91 -10.56 -2.00
N GLN A 122 -1.79 -11.28 -3.11
CA GLN A 122 -1.04 -12.54 -3.16
C GLN A 122 0.08 -12.48 -4.20
N ARG A 123 1.26 -12.99 -3.86
CA ARG A 123 2.37 -13.13 -4.81
C ARG A 123 2.02 -14.20 -5.83
N VAL A 124 2.11 -13.87 -7.11
CA VAL A 124 1.89 -14.81 -8.22
C VAL A 124 3.21 -15.43 -8.65
N ALA A 125 4.22 -14.60 -8.93
CA ALA A 125 5.57 -15.03 -9.28
C ALA A 125 6.55 -13.85 -9.16
N GLY A 126 7.75 -14.08 -8.62
CA GLY A 126 8.79 -13.04 -8.55
C GLY A 126 8.28 -11.76 -7.85
N ASP A 127 8.28 -10.65 -8.58
CA ASP A 127 7.78 -9.35 -8.14
C ASP A 127 6.31 -9.08 -8.57
N HIS A 128 5.65 -10.02 -9.26
CA HIS A 128 4.26 -9.91 -9.66
C HIS A 128 3.33 -10.39 -8.55
N TRP A 129 2.41 -9.52 -8.16
CA TRP A 129 1.37 -9.75 -7.17
C TRP A 129 -0.01 -9.44 -7.78
N GLN A 130 -1.04 -10.07 -7.23
CA GLN A 130 -2.43 -9.78 -7.57
C GLN A 130 -3.18 -9.38 -6.30
N ALA A 131 -3.92 -8.27 -6.37
CA ALA A 131 -4.89 -7.89 -5.35
C ALA A 131 -6.29 -8.31 -5.81
N VAL A 132 -7.06 -8.92 -4.91
CA VAL A 132 -8.49 -9.19 -5.07
C VAL A 132 -9.24 -8.31 -4.08
N VAL A 133 -10.24 -7.58 -4.56
CA VAL A 133 -11.16 -6.80 -3.71
C VAL A 133 -12.09 -7.76 -2.99
N GLU A 134 -12.09 -7.69 -1.67
CA GLU A 134 -13.00 -8.46 -0.82
C GLU A 134 -14.24 -7.58 -0.53
N GLY A 135 -15.43 -8.20 -0.67
CA GLY A 135 -16.74 -7.55 -0.52
C GLY A 135 -17.11 -7.17 0.91
#